data_AF-G0QMI0-F1
#
_entry.id   AF-G0QMI0-F1
#
_cell.length_a   1.000
_cell.length_b   1.000
_cell.length_c   1.000
_cell.angle_alpha   90.00
_cell.angle_beta   90.00
_cell.angle_gamma   90.00
#
_symmetry.space_group_name_H-M   'P 1'
#
loop_
_entity.id
_entity.type
_entity.pdbx_description
1 polymer ?
#
loop_
_entity_poly.entity_id
_entity_poly.type
_entity_poly.pdbx_seq_one_letter_code
_entity_poly.pdbx_strand_id
1 'polypeptide(L)'
;MKTTTKTNLHEIKQKLPKAKKEEYQQNNWLFQFQKGGIAPSDELDMLQDNLLLNAIPDVVYNENYAKILNPENDFCLEILPKDSLLLSNFKFRINAYLDLTKNLQKYEEVNNITIFPKEVKVKYSEEWQQKNSNKQTNVEIKTIQQISDVFFSTPYKGTIKKYSILSDIQKNHSYLKDLLSVSYQFNIQKEQLQFPYAEKTNDEIPLENLTEKNQIKWANMINLWEDELGDTGYTSSEFRFRVMGDCFFGLLRHYLRVDDVIIRIYDTRYYHDFTWNYILREFQVREDTYKNIKSKGFEFTPQWNLDQGNFYYLQFVFFLFQDNLMLFTNFWMLFQLKERKFILNDIYLFLFIYYLNYMEVFFSIDIYFLKKKTFVLFYFFYLVNQNIQ
;
A
#
# COMPACT_ATOMS: atom_id res chain seq x y z
N MET A 1 50.39 31.97 15.49
CA MET A 1 49.03 32.36 15.04
C MET A 1 48.44 31.19 14.27
N LYS A 2 47.54 30.41 14.88
CA LYS A 2 46.82 29.32 14.22
C LYS A 2 45.61 29.93 13.50
N THR A 3 45.65 29.99 12.18
CA THR A 3 44.53 30.42 11.34
C THR A 3 43.59 29.23 11.15
N THR A 4 42.47 29.28 11.87
CA THR A 4 41.34 28.37 11.75
C THR A 4 40.61 28.66 10.44
N THR A 5 40.67 27.73 9.49
CA THR A 5 39.79 27.68 8.32
C THR A 5 38.38 27.38 8.79
N LYS A 6 37.56 28.43 8.94
CA LYS A 6 36.10 28.31 9.01
C LYS A 6 35.61 27.81 7.66
N THR A 7 35.44 26.50 7.53
CA THR A 7 34.77 25.90 6.38
C THR A 7 33.32 26.36 6.40
N ASN A 8 32.90 27.05 5.34
CA ASN A 8 31.58 27.64 5.19
C ASN A 8 30.50 26.54 5.20
N LEU A 9 29.76 26.41 6.30
CA LEU A 9 28.53 25.61 6.40
C LEU A 9 27.50 25.97 5.32
N HIS A 10 27.57 27.18 4.75
CA HIS A 10 26.74 27.62 3.64
C HIS A 10 27.06 26.96 2.29
N GLU A 11 28.31 26.53 2.05
CA GLU A 11 28.67 25.85 0.79
C GLU A 11 28.24 24.37 0.79
N ILE A 12 28.14 23.75 1.97
CA ILE A 12 27.72 22.34 2.11
C ILE A 12 26.23 22.16 1.76
N LYS A 13 25.39 23.17 2.03
CA LYS A 13 23.96 23.14 1.66
C LYS A 13 23.69 23.19 0.15
N GLN A 14 24.67 23.55 -0.69
CA GLN A 14 24.50 23.59 -2.15
C GLN A 14 24.71 22.23 -2.84
N LYS A 15 25.16 21.19 -2.12
CA LYS A 15 25.47 19.87 -2.70
C LYS A 15 24.36 18.83 -2.60
N LEU A 16 23.27 19.10 -1.89
CA LEU A 16 22.11 18.19 -1.88
C LEU A 16 21.35 18.36 -3.20
N PRO A 17 20.98 17.26 -3.89
CA PRO A 17 20.18 17.36 -5.10
C PRO A 17 18.88 18.09 -4.77
N LYS A 18 18.66 19.24 -5.42
CA LYS A 18 17.42 20.00 -5.25
C LYS A 18 16.22 19.11 -5.58
N ALA A 19 15.19 19.15 -4.75
CA ALA A 19 13.98 18.38 -4.97
C ALA A 19 13.44 18.61 -6.39
N LYS A 20 13.22 17.52 -7.12
CA LYS A 20 12.69 17.57 -8.49
C LYS A 20 11.18 17.71 -8.40
N LYS A 21 10.67 18.83 -8.92
CA LYS A 21 9.23 19.07 -9.07
C LYS A 21 8.81 18.69 -10.48
N GLU A 22 7.70 17.98 -10.57
CA GLU A 22 7.06 17.60 -11.81
C GLU A 22 5.59 17.99 -11.73
N GLU A 23 5.10 18.64 -12.78
CA GLU A 23 3.71 19.08 -12.86
C GLU A 23 3.11 18.60 -14.18
N TYR A 24 1.84 18.21 -14.13
CA TYR A 24 1.06 17.79 -15.29
C TYR A 24 -0.35 18.34 -15.15
N GLN A 25 -0.94 18.80 -16.25
CA GLN A 25 -2.30 19.33 -16.26
C GLN A 25 -3.12 18.65 -17.35
N GLN A 26 -4.35 18.26 -17.02
CA GLN A 26 -5.31 17.70 -17.97
C GLN A 26 -6.73 17.90 -17.46
N ASN A 27 -7.67 18.29 -18.34
CA ASN A 27 -9.10 18.41 -18.04
C ASN A 27 -9.40 19.19 -16.74
N ASN A 28 -8.78 20.35 -16.56
CA ASN A 28 -8.90 21.23 -15.38
C ASN A 28 -8.35 20.64 -14.06
N TRP A 29 -7.70 19.48 -14.11
CA TRP A 29 -6.92 18.92 -13.02
C TRP A 29 -5.46 19.31 -13.14
N LEU A 30 -4.85 19.69 -12.02
CA LEU A 30 -3.42 19.94 -11.88
C LEU A 30 -2.82 18.89 -10.94
N PHE A 31 -1.84 18.16 -11.43
CA PHE A 31 -1.11 17.13 -10.70
C PHE A 31 0.31 17.64 -10.44
N GLN A 32 0.71 17.74 -9.17
CA GLN A 32 2.05 18.20 -8.78
C GLN A 32 2.72 17.16 -7.90
N PHE A 33 3.92 16.75 -8.27
CA PHE A 33 4.72 15.77 -7.54
C PHE A 33 6.10 16.35 -7.26
N GLN A 34 6.60 16.09 -6.06
CA GLN A 34 7.95 16.45 -5.67
C GLN A 34 8.70 15.22 -5.17
N LYS A 35 9.94 15.06 -5.63
CA LYS A 35 10.89 14.06 -5.16
C LYS A 35 12.12 14.74 -4.61
N GLY A 36 12.28 14.73 -3.30
CA GLY A 36 13.47 15.17 -2.59
C GLY A 36 14.35 14.00 -2.14
N GLY A 37 15.39 14.34 -1.39
CA GLY A 37 16.28 13.37 -0.76
C GLY A 37 15.70 12.78 0.52
N ILE A 38 16.46 11.86 1.12
CA ILE A 38 16.20 11.35 2.47
C ILE A 38 16.44 12.48 3.47
N ALA A 39 15.56 12.61 4.46
CA ALA A 39 15.68 13.62 5.51
C ALA A 39 16.94 13.37 6.36
N PRO A 40 17.71 14.42 6.71
CA PRO A 40 18.84 14.29 7.63
C PRO A 40 18.34 14.00 9.05
N SER A 41 19.21 13.42 9.89
CA SER A 41 18.88 13.03 11.27
C SER A 41 18.26 14.16 12.11
N ASP A 42 18.78 15.38 12.01
CA ASP A 42 18.23 16.54 12.74
C ASP A 42 16.77 16.82 12.35
N GLU A 43 16.40 16.65 11.07
CA GLU A 43 15.02 16.82 10.61
C GLU A 43 14.13 15.66 11.05
N LEU A 44 14.67 14.45 11.11
CA LEU A 44 13.95 13.28 11.62
C LEU A 44 13.60 13.45 13.09
N ASP A 45 14.54 13.91 13.92
CA ASP A 45 14.32 14.18 15.35
C ASP A 45 13.23 15.24 15.54
N MET A 46 13.33 16.35 14.80
CA MET A 46 12.30 17.40 14.83
C MET A 46 10.93 16.89 14.36
N LEU A 47 10.89 16.01 13.36
CA LEU A 47 9.66 15.44 12.84
C LEU A 47 9.05 14.46 13.85
N GLN A 48 9.87 13.65 14.52
CA GLN A 48 9.44 12.73 15.56
C GLN A 48 8.74 13.48 16.71
N ASP A 49 9.37 14.55 17.20
CA ASP A 49 8.82 15.40 18.26
C ASP A 49 7.52 16.07 17.81
N ASN A 50 7.49 16.60 16.59
CA ASN A 50 6.30 17.26 16.04
C ASN A 50 5.12 16.28 15.88
N LEU A 51 5.38 15.04 15.46
CA LEU A 51 4.35 14.02 15.28
C LEU A 51 3.99 13.27 16.56
N LEU A 52 4.70 13.54 17.67
CA LEU A 52 4.53 12.87 18.96
C LEU A 52 4.69 11.35 18.84
N LEU A 53 5.77 10.90 18.21
CA LEU A 53 6.04 9.48 18.00
C LEU A 53 7.10 8.95 18.96
N ASN A 54 6.97 7.67 19.36
CA ASN A 54 7.99 6.98 20.15
C ASN A 54 9.27 6.71 19.35
N ALA A 55 9.13 6.49 18.04
CA ALA A 55 10.20 6.30 17.08
C ALA A 55 9.77 6.88 15.74
N ILE A 56 10.72 7.06 14.82
CA ILE A 56 10.49 7.49 13.44
C ILE A 56 11.17 6.49 12.49
N PRO A 57 10.64 6.26 11.28
CA PRO A 57 11.33 5.42 10.31
C PRO A 57 12.75 5.89 10.01
N ASP A 58 13.65 4.94 9.78
CA ASP A 58 15.05 5.21 9.41
C ASP A 58 15.16 6.06 8.14
N VAL A 59 14.25 5.87 7.19
CA VAL A 59 14.22 6.61 5.92
C VAL A 59 12.88 7.33 5.78
N VAL A 60 12.90 8.66 5.85
CA VAL A 60 11.74 9.51 5.53
C VAL A 60 12.09 10.48 4.42
N TYR A 61 11.27 10.52 3.37
CA TYR A 61 11.42 11.48 2.28
C TYR A 61 10.59 12.73 2.57
N ASN A 62 10.97 13.50 3.58
CA ASN A 62 10.18 14.59 4.15
C ASN A 62 9.71 15.65 3.12
N GLU A 63 10.52 15.88 2.07
CA GLU A 63 10.20 16.81 0.99
C GLU A 63 9.28 16.21 -0.10
N ASN A 64 8.99 14.91 -0.06
CA ASN A 64 8.11 14.28 -1.06
C ASN A 64 6.67 14.69 -0.82
N TYR A 65 5.96 15.00 -1.90
CA TYR A 65 4.52 15.15 -1.87
C TYR A 65 3.89 14.84 -3.22
N ALA A 66 2.62 14.48 -3.17
CA ALA A 66 1.75 14.46 -4.34
C ALA A 66 0.52 15.33 -4.06
N LYS A 67 0.19 16.21 -4.99
CA LYS A 67 -1.00 17.06 -4.96
C LYS A 67 -1.82 16.82 -6.21
N ILE A 68 -3.09 16.48 -6.00
CA ILE A 68 -4.08 16.31 -7.05
C ILE A 68 -5.12 17.40 -6.81
N LEU A 69 -5.12 18.37 -7.70
CA LEU A 69 -5.81 19.65 -7.50
C LEU A 69 -6.88 19.81 -8.57
N ASN A 70 -8.06 20.27 -8.13
CA ASN A 70 -9.09 20.81 -9.02
C ASN A 70 -9.48 22.19 -8.51
N PRO A 71 -8.86 23.26 -9.05
CA PRO A 71 -9.12 24.63 -8.62
C PRO A 71 -10.58 25.06 -8.86
N GLU A 72 -11.24 24.55 -9.91
CA GLU A 72 -12.63 24.91 -10.24
C GLU A 72 -13.60 24.43 -9.16
N ASN A 73 -13.36 23.24 -8.60
CA ASN A 73 -14.19 22.63 -7.57
C ASN A 73 -13.68 22.88 -6.15
N ASP A 74 -12.70 23.79 -5.96
CA ASP A 74 -12.04 24.05 -4.68
C ASP A 74 -11.54 22.76 -3.98
N PHE A 75 -11.00 21.79 -4.74
CA PHE A 75 -10.61 20.48 -4.24
C PHE A 75 -9.09 20.24 -4.28
N CYS A 76 -8.56 19.66 -3.21
CA CYS A 76 -7.18 19.22 -3.11
C CYS A 76 -7.10 17.88 -2.38
N LEU A 77 -6.50 16.88 -3.03
CA LEU A 77 -6.01 15.66 -2.40
C LEU A 77 -4.49 15.76 -2.31
N GLU A 78 -3.96 15.72 -1.09
CA GLU A 78 -2.53 15.81 -0.81
C GLU A 78 -2.05 14.53 -0.12
N ILE A 79 -0.92 14.00 -0.57
CA ILE A 79 -0.23 12.85 0.04
C ILE A 79 1.09 13.36 0.61
N LEU A 80 1.24 13.27 1.93
CA LEU A 80 2.43 13.72 2.65
C LEU A 80 3.00 12.62 3.56
N PRO A 81 4.34 12.51 3.67
CA PRO A 81 4.98 11.58 4.61
C PRO A 81 4.58 11.84 6.06
N LYS A 82 4.58 13.11 6.48
CA LYS A 82 4.22 13.49 7.86
C LYS A 82 2.77 13.17 8.21
N ASP A 83 1.84 13.31 7.26
CA ASP A 83 0.42 13.03 7.49
C ASP A 83 0.18 11.52 7.57
N SER A 84 0.90 10.75 6.74
CA SER A 84 0.96 9.30 6.82
C SER A 84 1.47 8.84 8.19
N LEU A 85 2.59 9.39 8.67
CA LEU A 85 3.18 9.05 9.97
C LEU A 85 2.38 9.57 11.17
N LEU A 86 1.65 10.69 11.04
CA LEU A 86 0.80 11.23 12.09
C LEU A 86 -0.23 10.20 12.56
N LEU A 87 -0.80 9.43 11.62
CA LEU A 87 -1.76 8.37 11.91
C LEU A 87 -1.10 7.07 12.41
N SER A 88 0.21 7.06 12.71
CA SER A 88 0.82 6.00 13.53
C SER A 88 0.67 6.25 15.04
N ASN A 89 0.39 7.49 15.44
CA ASN A 89 0.10 7.87 16.82
C ASN A 89 -1.32 7.47 17.23
N PHE A 90 -1.46 6.83 18.40
CA PHE A 90 -2.74 6.29 18.85
C PHE A 90 -3.79 7.36 19.17
N LYS A 91 -3.38 8.52 19.72
CA LYS A 91 -4.30 9.62 20.01
C LYS A 91 -4.88 10.21 18.73
N PHE A 92 -4.04 10.48 17.72
CA PHE A 92 -4.51 10.99 16.43
C PHE A 92 -5.38 9.97 15.69
N ARG A 93 -5.07 8.66 15.78
CA ARG A 93 -5.95 7.60 15.26
C ARG A 93 -7.34 7.63 15.90
N ILE A 94 -7.42 7.71 17.23
CA ILE A 94 -8.68 7.75 17.96
C ILE A 94 -9.51 8.97 17.50
N ASN A 95 -8.88 10.13 17.37
CA ASN A 95 -9.55 11.35 16.93
C ASN A 95 -9.99 11.30 15.46
N ALA A 96 -9.29 10.53 14.62
CA ALA A 96 -9.64 10.33 13.21
C ALA A 96 -10.67 9.22 12.98
N TYR A 97 -11.04 8.44 13.99
CA TYR A 97 -11.83 7.22 13.81
C TYR A 97 -13.29 7.50 13.49
N LEU A 98 -13.76 7.03 12.33
CA LEU A 98 -15.14 7.09 11.92
C LEU A 98 -15.76 5.69 11.87
N ASP A 99 -16.78 5.48 12.68
CA ASP A 99 -17.54 4.24 12.71
C ASP A 99 -18.61 4.21 11.60
N LEU A 100 -18.30 3.49 10.52
CA LEU A 100 -19.20 3.33 9.38
C LEU A 100 -20.42 2.44 9.68
N THR A 101 -20.47 1.70 10.79
CA THR A 101 -21.61 0.82 11.09
C THR A 101 -22.88 1.59 11.49
N LYS A 102 -22.75 2.87 11.86
CA LYS A 102 -23.83 3.74 12.32
C LYS A 102 -24.79 4.23 11.21
N ASN A 103 -24.94 3.50 10.11
CA ASN A 103 -25.79 3.86 8.96
C ASN A 103 -25.55 5.26 8.37
N LEU A 104 -24.30 5.74 8.43
CA LEU A 104 -23.89 6.98 7.76
C LEU A 104 -23.90 6.75 6.24
N GLN A 105 -24.84 7.35 5.51
CA GLN A 105 -24.82 7.36 4.04
C GLN A 105 -23.87 8.43 3.49
N LYS A 106 -23.87 9.62 4.09
CA LYS A 106 -23.00 10.74 3.73
C LYS A 106 -22.38 11.39 4.98
N TYR A 107 -21.15 11.88 4.90
CA TYR A 107 -20.41 12.48 6.01
C TYR A 107 -19.34 13.47 5.53
N GLU A 108 -19.05 14.52 6.32
CA GLU A 108 -18.08 15.58 5.97
C GLU A 108 -16.64 15.20 6.33
N GLU A 109 -16.46 14.26 7.25
CA GLU A 109 -15.17 13.90 7.82
C GLU A 109 -14.38 13.00 6.88
N VAL A 110 -13.95 13.55 5.76
CA VAL A 110 -13.26 12.83 4.67
C VAL A 110 -11.86 12.35 5.04
N ASN A 111 -11.22 12.97 6.05
CA ASN A 111 -9.89 12.65 6.58
C ASN A 111 -9.96 11.70 7.78
N ASN A 112 -10.72 10.61 7.63
CA ASN A 112 -10.96 9.64 8.69
C ASN A 112 -10.15 8.35 8.52
N ILE A 113 -10.08 7.58 9.60
CA ILE A 113 -9.73 6.17 9.60
C ILE A 113 -10.99 5.35 9.87
N THR A 114 -11.10 4.17 9.24
CA THR A 114 -12.27 3.28 9.41
C THR A 114 -11.90 1.97 10.07
N ILE A 115 -10.61 1.76 10.33
CA ILE A 115 -10.08 0.58 11.00
C ILE A 115 -9.08 1.03 12.05
N PHE A 116 -9.00 0.27 13.14
CA PHE A 116 -7.85 0.31 14.02
C PHE A 116 -6.89 -0.80 13.59
N PRO A 117 -5.63 -0.48 13.26
CA PRO A 117 -4.60 -1.49 13.06
C PRO A 117 -4.53 -2.40 14.29
N LYS A 118 -4.55 -3.71 14.08
CA LYS A 118 -4.35 -4.65 15.19
C LYS A 118 -2.93 -4.49 15.74
N GLU A 119 -2.78 -4.60 17.05
CA GLU A 119 -1.45 -4.56 17.66
C GLU A 119 -0.62 -5.76 17.16
N VAL A 120 0.59 -5.48 16.67
CA VAL A 120 1.53 -6.51 16.25
C VAL A 120 2.44 -6.82 17.42
N LYS A 121 2.41 -8.06 17.90
CA LYS A 121 3.32 -8.54 18.94
C LYS A 121 4.50 -9.25 18.28
N VAL A 122 5.72 -8.89 18.67
CA VAL A 122 6.93 -9.62 18.24
C VAL A 122 6.88 -11.03 18.83
N LYS A 123 7.31 -12.03 18.04
CA LYS A 123 7.32 -13.46 18.40
C LYS A 123 7.88 -13.77 19.80
N TYR A 124 8.91 -13.05 20.24
CA TYR A 124 9.57 -13.27 21.54
C TYR A 124 8.97 -12.46 22.70
N SER A 125 8.00 -11.59 22.45
CA SER A 125 7.42 -10.73 23.50
C SER A 125 6.80 -11.54 24.64
N GLU A 126 6.15 -12.66 24.31
CA GLU A 126 5.52 -13.56 25.29
C GLU A 126 6.58 -14.32 26.11
N GLU A 127 7.67 -14.79 25.49
CA GLU A 127 8.76 -15.48 26.17
C GLU A 127 9.53 -14.55 27.13
N TRP A 128 9.72 -13.28 26.75
CA TRP A 128 10.34 -12.27 27.61
C TRP A 128 9.45 -11.92 28.82
N GLN A 129 8.14 -11.77 28.62
CA GLN A 129 7.19 -11.56 29.72
C GLN A 129 7.19 -12.75 30.70
N GLN A 130 7.22 -13.97 30.17
CA GLN A 130 7.31 -15.19 31.00
C GLN A 130 8.65 -15.28 31.75
N LYS A 131 9.79 -14.94 31.13
CA LYS A 131 11.10 -14.93 31.79
C LYS A 131 11.21 -13.86 32.89
N ASN A 132 10.56 -12.71 32.70
CA ASN A 132 10.57 -11.61 33.69
C ASN A 132 9.65 -11.87 34.89
N SER A 133 8.58 -12.66 34.72
CA SER A 133 7.72 -13.06 35.85
C SER A 133 8.46 -13.90 36.91
N ASN A 134 9.59 -14.53 36.53
CA ASN A 134 10.41 -15.38 37.40
C ASN A 134 11.62 -14.68 38.04
N LYS A 135 11.81 -13.36 37.84
CA LYS A 135 12.88 -12.59 38.49
C LYS A 135 12.30 -11.57 39.45
N GLN A 136 12.34 -11.87 40.75
CA GLN A 136 12.22 -10.87 41.82
C GLN A 136 13.44 -9.94 41.77
N THR A 137 13.41 -8.95 40.89
CA THR A 137 14.34 -7.83 40.94
C THR A 137 13.53 -6.55 41.15
N ASN A 138 13.77 -5.87 42.27
CA ASN A 138 13.22 -4.55 42.63
C ASN A 138 13.76 -3.45 41.69
N VAL A 139 13.57 -3.60 40.40
CA VAL A 139 13.80 -2.54 39.42
C VAL A 139 12.42 -1.98 39.11
N GLU A 140 12.15 -0.75 39.52
CA GLU A 140 10.99 0.00 39.04
C GLU A 140 11.11 0.12 37.52
N ILE A 141 10.38 -0.74 36.81
CA ILE A 141 10.23 -0.62 35.37
C ILE A 141 9.39 0.63 35.14
N LYS A 142 10.04 1.75 34.79
CA LYS A 142 9.35 2.91 34.21
C LYS A 142 8.75 2.43 32.89
N THR A 143 7.48 2.05 32.94
CA THR A 143 6.73 1.65 31.75
C THR A 143 6.56 2.91 30.91
N ILE A 144 7.41 3.10 29.90
CA ILE A 144 7.25 4.19 28.95
C ILE A 144 5.89 3.98 28.29
N GLN A 145 5.01 4.96 28.41
CA GLN A 145 3.71 4.89 27.76
C GLN A 145 3.93 4.85 26.24
N GLN A 146 3.50 3.76 25.61
CA GLN A 146 3.51 3.66 24.16
C GLN A 146 2.40 4.56 23.60
N ILE A 147 2.80 5.62 22.92
CA ILE A 147 1.92 6.63 22.33
C ILE A 147 1.77 6.45 20.81
N SER A 148 2.68 5.71 20.17
CA SER A 148 2.65 5.38 18.76
C SER A 148 3.00 3.92 18.48
N ASP A 149 2.66 3.50 17.28
CA ASP A 149 2.93 2.18 16.75
C ASP A 149 4.39 2.05 16.28
N VAL A 150 5.13 1.13 16.89
CA VAL A 150 6.56 0.90 16.58
C VAL A 150 6.78 0.25 15.21
N PHE A 151 5.73 -0.29 14.58
CA PHE A 151 5.76 -0.81 13.21
C PHE A 151 5.18 0.17 12.18
N PHE A 152 4.89 1.40 12.63
CA PHE A 152 4.40 2.49 11.78
C PHE A 152 3.11 2.16 10.99
N SER A 153 2.25 1.28 11.52
CA SER A 153 1.06 0.84 10.77
C SER A 153 0.06 1.95 10.56
N THR A 154 -0.03 2.51 9.36
CA THR A 154 -0.86 3.71 9.15
C THR A 154 -2.04 3.44 8.22
N PRO A 155 -3.30 3.56 8.69
CA PRO A 155 -4.48 3.46 7.83
C PRO A 155 -4.75 4.78 7.08
N TYR A 156 -3.69 5.53 6.73
CA TYR A 156 -3.77 6.80 6.03
C TYR A 156 -4.37 6.65 4.63
N LYS A 157 -5.31 7.55 4.30
CA LYS A 157 -6.09 7.54 3.05
C LYS A 157 -5.98 8.88 2.31
N GLY A 158 -4.81 9.51 2.38
CA GLY A 158 -4.60 10.85 1.84
C GLY A 158 -5.28 11.96 2.64
N THR A 159 -4.80 13.19 2.46
CA THR A 159 -5.32 14.38 3.12
C THR A 159 -6.14 15.19 2.11
N ILE A 160 -7.46 15.20 2.28
CA ILE A 160 -8.39 15.97 1.47
C ILE A 160 -8.65 17.31 2.15
N LYS A 161 -8.53 18.41 1.40
CA LYS A 161 -8.83 19.76 1.86
C LYS A 161 -9.29 20.64 0.71
N LYS A 162 -9.77 21.84 1.05
CA LYS A 162 -10.13 22.85 0.07
C LYS A 162 -8.88 23.43 -0.60
N TYR A 163 -8.94 23.68 -1.90
CA TYR A 163 -7.84 24.30 -2.66
C TYR A 163 -7.48 25.69 -2.10
N SER A 164 -8.49 26.46 -1.69
CA SER A 164 -8.38 27.78 -1.05
C SER A 164 -7.53 27.80 0.22
N ILE A 165 -7.40 26.66 0.92
CA ILE A 165 -6.54 26.56 2.13
C ILE A 165 -5.06 26.57 1.76
N LEU A 166 -4.70 26.20 0.53
CA LEU A 166 -3.30 26.10 0.10
C LEU A 166 -2.57 27.44 0.09
N SER A 167 -3.29 28.57 -0.06
CA SER A 167 -2.69 29.91 -0.01
C SER A 167 -2.23 30.31 1.40
N ASP A 168 -2.82 29.72 2.45
CA ASP A 168 -2.43 29.97 3.83
C ASP A 168 -1.36 28.97 4.25
N ILE A 169 -0.09 29.35 4.11
CA ILE A 169 1.07 28.46 4.33
C ILE A 169 1.04 27.82 5.73
N GLN A 170 0.68 28.59 6.76
CA GLN A 170 0.68 28.09 8.14
C GLN A 170 -0.41 27.04 8.32
N LYS A 171 -1.66 27.36 7.97
CA LYS A 171 -2.77 26.41 8.08
C LYS A 171 -2.58 25.19 7.18
N ASN A 172 -2.01 25.39 6.00
CA ASN A 172 -1.75 24.30 5.07
C ASN A 172 -0.73 23.30 5.63
N HIS A 173 0.33 23.80 6.26
CA HIS A 173 1.41 22.95 6.78
C HIS A 173 0.95 22.08 7.95
N SER A 174 0.16 22.58 8.89
CA SER A 174 -0.30 21.82 10.06
C SER A 174 -1.71 21.26 9.92
N TYR A 175 -2.36 21.40 8.75
CA TYR A 175 -3.78 21.12 8.53
C TYR A 175 -4.31 19.85 9.22
N LEU A 176 -3.74 18.68 8.90
CA LEU A 176 -4.23 17.42 9.43
C LEU A 176 -3.97 17.29 10.94
N LYS A 177 -2.81 17.75 11.41
CA LYS A 177 -2.46 17.74 12.84
C LYS A 177 -3.41 18.64 13.64
N ASP A 178 -3.68 19.84 13.14
CA ASP A 178 -4.59 20.79 13.79
C ASP A 178 -6.02 20.21 13.82
N LEU A 179 -6.47 19.65 12.69
CA LEU A 179 -7.77 18.98 12.57
C LEU A 179 -7.93 17.87 13.62
N LEU A 180 -6.90 17.03 13.78
CA LEU A 180 -6.93 15.87 14.68
C LEU A 180 -6.49 16.19 16.12
N SER A 181 -5.99 17.39 16.41
CA SER A 181 -5.58 17.80 17.76
C SER A 181 -6.77 18.07 18.68
N VAL A 182 -7.91 18.44 18.10
CA VAL A 182 -9.17 18.66 18.81
C VAL A 182 -9.92 17.33 18.90
N SER A 183 -10.44 16.99 20.07
CA SER A 183 -11.34 15.84 20.24
C SER A 183 -12.67 16.15 19.56
N TYR A 184 -12.77 15.90 18.26
CA TYR A 184 -14.03 16.01 17.54
C TYR A 184 -14.96 14.89 17.99
N GLN A 185 -16.01 15.24 18.74
CA GLN A 185 -17.21 14.42 18.76
C GLN A 185 -17.89 14.60 17.41
N PHE A 186 -17.91 13.56 16.58
CA PHE A 186 -18.56 13.59 15.27
C PHE A 186 -20.05 13.96 15.44
N ASN A 187 -20.43 15.14 14.94
CA ASN A 187 -21.83 15.55 14.90
C ASN A 187 -22.48 14.88 13.69
N ILE A 188 -23.07 13.72 13.94
CA ILE A 188 -23.63 12.78 12.95
C ILE A 188 -24.83 13.35 12.16
N GLN A 189 -25.34 14.54 12.49
CA GLN A 189 -26.54 15.10 11.88
C GLN A 189 -26.38 16.60 11.58
N LYS A 190 -25.86 16.91 10.38
CA LYS A 190 -26.04 18.23 9.75
C LYS A 190 -26.98 18.08 8.56
N GLU A 191 -27.99 18.94 8.48
CA GLU A 191 -28.97 18.95 7.38
C GLU A 191 -28.37 19.41 6.04
N GLN A 192 -27.27 20.16 6.07
CA GLN A 192 -26.52 20.58 4.89
C GLN A 192 -25.05 20.18 5.03
N LEU A 193 -24.59 19.33 4.11
CA LEU A 193 -23.20 18.91 4.01
C LEU A 193 -22.40 19.94 3.22
N GLN A 194 -21.27 20.35 3.78
CA GLN A 194 -20.30 21.19 3.10
C GLN A 194 -19.32 20.32 2.30
N PHE A 195 -19.06 20.71 1.05
CA PHE A 195 -18.00 20.11 0.26
C PHE A 195 -16.61 20.41 0.89
N PRO A 196 -15.66 19.45 0.91
CA PRO A 196 -15.78 18.07 0.44
C PRO A 196 -16.50 17.16 1.45
N TYR A 197 -17.37 16.28 0.96
CA TYR A 197 -18.00 15.22 1.73
C TYR A 197 -17.77 13.86 1.06
N ALA A 198 -17.97 12.78 1.79
CA ALA A 198 -17.93 11.42 1.27
C ALA A 198 -19.32 10.78 1.36
N GLU A 199 -19.61 9.91 0.41
CA GLU A 199 -20.83 9.14 0.32
C GLU A 199 -20.49 7.66 0.13
N LYS A 200 -21.22 6.78 0.81
CA LYS A 200 -21.08 5.34 0.60
C LYS A 200 -21.65 4.98 -0.76
N THR A 201 -20.90 4.20 -1.51
CA THR A 201 -21.33 3.66 -2.80
C THR A 201 -21.00 2.17 -2.87
N ASN A 202 -21.74 1.46 -3.74
CA ASN A 202 -21.43 0.09 -4.14
C ASN A 202 -20.69 0.05 -5.49
N ASP A 203 -20.35 1.21 -6.07
CA ASP A 203 -19.61 1.29 -7.32
C ASP A 203 -18.19 0.75 -7.13
N GLU A 204 -17.76 -0.06 -8.10
CA GLU A 204 -16.39 -0.59 -8.15
C GLU A 204 -15.52 0.24 -9.10
N ILE A 205 -14.20 0.18 -8.88
CA ILE A 205 -13.25 0.84 -9.78
C ILE A 205 -13.23 0.07 -11.11
N PRO A 206 -13.52 0.71 -12.26
CA PRO A 206 -13.55 0.03 -13.55
C PRO A 206 -12.12 -0.32 -14.01
N LEU A 207 -11.65 -1.50 -13.63
CA LEU A 207 -10.29 -1.97 -13.92
C LEU A 207 -10.00 -2.12 -15.42
N GLU A 208 -11.03 -2.27 -16.25
CA GLU A 208 -10.92 -2.32 -17.71
C GLU A 208 -10.35 -1.03 -18.31
N ASN A 209 -10.65 0.12 -17.71
CA ASN A 209 -10.11 1.43 -18.10
C ASN A 209 -8.65 1.62 -17.71
N LEU A 210 -8.10 0.69 -16.92
CA LEU A 210 -6.72 0.69 -16.43
C LEU A 210 -5.79 -0.24 -17.24
N THR A 211 -6.30 -0.81 -18.34
CA THR A 211 -5.59 -1.73 -19.23
C THR A 211 -4.76 -0.99 -20.29
N GLU A 212 -3.91 -1.72 -21.02
CA GLU A 212 -3.04 -1.17 -22.09
C GLU A 212 -3.80 -0.42 -23.19
N LYS A 213 -5.09 -0.68 -23.37
CA LYS A 213 -5.95 0.03 -24.33
C LYS A 213 -6.06 1.52 -24.01
N ASN A 214 -5.94 1.88 -22.73
CA ASN A 214 -5.95 3.27 -22.28
C ASN A 214 -4.53 3.73 -21.94
N GLN A 215 -3.87 4.35 -22.91
CA GLN A 215 -2.47 4.70 -22.80
C GLN A 215 -2.22 5.67 -21.63
N ILE A 216 -1.20 5.36 -20.83
CA ILE A 216 -0.69 6.25 -19.79
C ILE A 216 -0.04 7.46 -20.47
N LYS A 217 -0.63 8.64 -20.27
CA LYS A 217 -0.07 9.92 -20.74
C LYS A 217 0.98 10.45 -19.79
N TRP A 218 0.77 10.25 -18.50
CA TRP A 218 1.67 10.70 -17.45
C TRP A 218 1.59 9.76 -16.25
N ALA A 219 2.72 9.47 -15.62
CA ALA A 219 2.75 8.68 -14.40
C ALA A 219 3.86 9.16 -13.49
N ASN A 220 3.62 9.00 -12.20
CA ASN A 220 4.60 9.32 -11.18
C ASN A 220 4.47 8.40 -9.97
N MET A 221 5.52 8.39 -9.16
CA MET A 221 5.61 7.59 -7.94
C MET A 221 6.47 8.32 -6.92
N ILE A 222 5.99 8.41 -5.69
CA ILE A 222 6.74 8.93 -4.55
C ILE A 222 6.76 7.88 -3.43
N ASN A 223 7.93 7.75 -2.81
CA ASN A 223 8.07 7.04 -1.54
C ASN A 223 7.84 8.07 -0.43
N LEU A 224 7.11 7.70 0.61
CA LEU A 224 6.90 8.59 1.76
C LEU A 224 7.94 8.31 2.82
N TRP A 225 8.07 7.06 3.22
CA TRP A 225 9.00 6.58 4.22
C TRP A 225 9.12 5.05 4.14
N GLU A 226 10.21 4.51 4.67
CA GLU A 226 10.47 3.09 4.81
C GLU A 226 11.37 2.80 6.02
N ASP A 227 11.31 1.56 6.52
CA ASP A 227 12.07 1.09 7.67
C ASP A 227 12.28 -0.44 7.58
N GLU A 228 13.47 -0.92 7.95
CA GLU A 228 13.83 -2.34 7.92
C GLU A 228 13.56 -3.06 9.27
N LEU A 229 12.95 -2.36 10.23
CA LEU A 229 12.57 -2.86 11.54
C LEU A 229 13.74 -3.53 12.28
N GLY A 230 14.94 -2.96 12.16
CA GLY A 230 16.17 -3.53 12.71
C GLY A 230 16.45 -4.96 12.21
N ASP A 231 16.33 -5.18 10.89
CA ASP A 231 16.51 -6.45 10.20
C ASP A 231 15.48 -7.55 10.58
N THR A 232 14.36 -7.17 11.19
CA THR A 232 13.28 -8.12 11.58
C THR A 232 12.03 -8.01 10.71
N GLY A 233 12.11 -7.25 9.63
CA GLY A 233 11.01 -7.09 8.70
C GLY A 233 11.23 -5.97 7.70
N TYR A 234 10.14 -5.41 7.21
CA TYR A 234 10.15 -4.24 6.34
C TYR A 234 8.80 -3.54 6.40
N THR A 235 8.79 -2.23 6.51
CA THR A 235 7.58 -1.42 6.45
C THR A 235 7.79 -0.22 5.56
N SER A 236 6.80 0.13 4.75
CA SER A 236 6.88 1.24 3.83
C SER A 236 5.54 1.88 3.54
N SER A 237 5.59 3.13 3.09
CA SER A 237 4.45 3.82 2.52
C SER A 237 4.84 4.51 1.22
N GLU A 238 4.12 4.19 0.14
CA GLU A 238 4.37 4.74 -1.20
C GLU A 238 3.06 5.16 -1.88
N PHE A 239 3.16 6.10 -2.82
CA PHE A 239 2.04 6.52 -3.66
C PHE A 239 2.42 6.45 -5.13
N ARG A 240 1.68 5.65 -5.89
CA ARG A 240 1.79 5.51 -7.35
C ARG A 240 0.61 6.17 -8.01
N PHE A 241 0.85 6.90 -9.08
CA PHE A 241 -0.18 7.67 -9.76
C PHE A 241 0.01 7.63 -11.27
N ARG A 242 -1.09 7.56 -12.00
CA ARG A 242 -1.11 7.61 -13.46
C ARG A 242 -2.32 8.39 -13.95
N VAL A 243 -2.11 9.10 -15.04
CA VAL A 243 -3.13 9.84 -15.78
C VAL A 243 -3.18 9.25 -17.19
N MET A 244 -4.38 8.88 -17.60
CA MET A 244 -4.66 8.29 -18.90
C MET A 244 -5.49 9.25 -19.76
N GLY A 245 -6.07 8.75 -20.85
CA GLY A 245 -6.85 9.54 -21.81
C GLY A 245 -8.00 10.31 -21.18
N ASP A 246 -8.81 9.56 -20.43
CA ASP A 246 -10.16 9.86 -19.95
C ASP A 246 -10.29 9.78 -18.42
N CYS A 247 -9.29 9.26 -17.72
CA CYS A 247 -9.31 9.12 -16.27
C CYS A 247 -7.90 9.25 -15.64
N PHE A 248 -7.88 9.29 -14.30
CA PHE A 248 -6.65 9.07 -13.52
C PHE A 248 -6.86 7.99 -12.47
N PHE A 249 -5.75 7.36 -12.08
CA PHE A 249 -5.72 6.34 -11.02
C PHE A 249 -4.54 6.55 -10.07
N GLY A 250 -4.83 6.52 -8.76
CA GLY A 250 -3.84 6.60 -7.70
C GLY A 250 -3.91 5.38 -6.77
N LEU A 251 -2.77 4.90 -6.32
CA LEU A 251 -2.63 3.83 -5.34
C LEU A 251 -1.68 4.29 -4.24
N LEU A 252 -2.25 4.58 -3.07
CA LEU A 252 -1.50 4.78 -1.83
C LEU A 252 -1.45 3.45 -1.12
N ARG A 253 -0.24 2.96 -0.85
CA ARG A 253 -0.01 1.66 -0.25
C ARG A 253 0.85 1.83 0.98
N HIS A 254 0.35 1.29 2.08
CA HIS A 254 1.16 0.99 3.25
C HIS A 254 1.36 -0.52 3.31
N TYR A 255 2.62 -0.94 3.39
CA TYR A 255 3.02 -2.33 3.49
C TYR A 255 3.78 -2.53 4.80
N LEU A 256 3.46 -3.60 5.52
CA LEU A 256 4.19 -4.05 6.69
C LEU A 256 4.40 -5.55 6.59
N ARG A 257 5.64 -5.95 6.78
CA ARG A 257 6.09 -7.32 6.94
C ARG A 257 6.88 -7.40 8.22
N VAL A 258 6.44 -8.21 9.17
CA VAL A 258 7.25 -8.60 10.33
C VAL A 258 7.55 -10.08 10.15
N ASP A 259 8.83 -10.40 10.01
CA ASP A 259 9.26 -11.71 9.55
C ASP A 259 8.79 -12.82 10.49
N ASP A 260 8.23 -13.89 9.91
CA ASP A 260 7.58 -15.01 10.60
C ASP A 260 6.41 -14.66 11.52
N VAL A 261 5.93 -13.40 11.52
CA VAL A 261 4.80 -12.94 12.36
C VAL A 261 3.60 -12.62 11.48
N ILE A 262 3.65 -11.52 10.73
CA ILE A 262 2.48 -10.98 10.03
C ILE A 262 2.88 -10.25 8.75
N ILE A 263 1.97 -10.29 7.77
CA ILE A 263 1.98 -9.40 6.61
C ILE A 263 0.70 -8.58 6.63
N ARG A 264 0.84 -7.28 6.44
CA ARG A 264 -0.24 -6.30 6.46
C ARG A 264 -0.09 -5.33 5.31
N ILE A 265 -1.23 -5.03 4.69
CA ILE A 265 -1.36 -4.24 3.49
C ILE A 265 -2.58 -3.35 3.67
N TYR A 266 -2.37 -2.04 3.56
CA TYR A 266 -3.46 -1.07 3.42
C TYR A 266 -3.32 -0.38 2.07
N ASP A 267 -4.30 -0.63 1.20
CA ASP A 267 -4.40 0.00 -0.12
C ASP A 267 -5.52 1.04 -0.09
N THR A 268 -5.19 2.29 -0.38
CA THR A 268 -6.18 3.33 -0.74
C THR A 268 -6.06 3.61 -2.23
N ARG A 269 -7.13 3.32 -2.98
CA ARG A 269 -7.20 3.54 -4.42
C ARG A 269 -8.09 4.72 -4.73
N TYR A 270 -7.66 5.55 -5.66
CA TYR A 270 -8.42 6.67 -6.18
C TYR A 270 -8.63 6.46 -7.66
N TYR A 271 -9.88 6.61 -8.11
CA TYR A 271 -10.21 6.59 -9.52
C TYR A 271 -11.16 7.75 -9.83
N HIS A 272 -10.90 8.42 -10.94
CA HIS A 272 -11.76 9.48 -11.44
C HIS A 272 -11.74 9.47 -12.94
N ASP A 273 -12.92 9.31 -13.54
CA ASP A 273 -13.18 9.65 -14.92
C ASP A 273 -13.41 11.16 -15.03
N PHE A 274 -12.77 11.81 -16.00
CA PHE A 274 -12.87 13.27 -16.17
C PHE A 274 -14.28 13.75 -16.52
N THR A 275 -15.18 12.86 -16.89
CA THR A 275 -16.60 13.16 -17.11
C THR A 275 -17.44 13.15 -15.83
N TRP A 276 -16.91 12.59 -14.72
CA TRP A 276 -17.63 12.46 -13.47
C TRP A 276 -17.52 13.72 -12.61
N ASN A 277 -18.47 13.88 -11.68
CA ASN A 277 -18.46 14.92 -10.65
C ASN A 277 -18.04 14.39 -9.26
N TYR A 278 -17.51 13.17 -9.19
CA TYR A 278 -17.01 12.53 -7.96
C TYR A 278 -15.72 11.76 -8.22
N ILE A 279 -15.01 11.43 -7.14
CA ILE A 279 -13.84 10.54 -7.13
C ILE A 279 -14.22 9.28 -6.35
N LEU A 280 -14.00 8.11 -6.94
CA LEU A 280 -14.09 6.84 -6.22
C LEU A 280 -12.84 6.69 -5.34
N ARG A 281 -13.06 6.44 -4.05
CA ARG A 281 -12.00 6.13 -3.09
C ARG A 281 -12.29 4.78 -2.44
N GLU A 282 -11.54 3.76 -2.83
CA GLU A 282 -11.63 2.43 -2.26
C GLU A 282 -10.52 2.24 -1.21
N PHE A 283 -10.87 1.71 -0.03
CA PHE A 283 -9.89 1.34 0.99
C PHE A 283 -9.96 -0.15 1.27
N GLN A 284 -8.86 -0.87 0.99
CA GLN A 284 -8.75 -2.30 1.19
C GLN A 284 -7.70 -2.62 2.25
N VAL A 285 -8.05 -3.58 3.09
CA VAL A 285 -7.19 -4.07 4.17
C VAL A 285 -6.96 -5.55 3.93
N ARG A 286 -5.69 -5.94 3.82
CA ARG A 286 -5.29 -7.35 3.75
C ARG A 286 -4.27 -7.60 4.82
N GLU A 287 -4.56 -8.53 5.69
CA GLU A 287 -3.71 -8.87 6.82
C GLU A 287 -3.80 -10.36 7.06
N ASP A 288 -2.64 -11.01 7.18
CA ASP A 288 -2.60 -12.41 7.55
C ASP A 288 -1.27 -12.79 8.23
N THR A 289 -1.31 -13.84 9.03
CA THR A 289 -0.11 -14.35 9.71
C THR A 289 0.73 -15.21 8.76
N TYR A 290 2.04 -15.23 8.95
CA TYR A 290 2.93 -16.10 8.18
C TYR A 290 2.50 -17.57 8.22
N LYS A 291 2.07 -18.03 9.41
CA LYS A 291 1.59 -19.41 9.60
C LYS A 291 0.40 -19.73 8.70
N ASN A 292 -0.58 -18.83 8.63
CA ASN A 292 -1.78 -19.04 7.83
C ASN A 292 -1.47 -18.95 6.32
N ILE A 293 -0.59 -18.02 5.93
CA ILE A 293 -0.12 -17.89 4.53
C ILE A 293 0.62 -19.17 4.10
N LYS A 294 1.52 -19.72 4.94
CA LYS A 294 2.19 -21.00 4.70
C LYS A 294 1.19 -22.14 4.57
N SER A 295 0.17 -22.21 5.43
CA SER A 295 -0.87 -23.27 5.33
C SER A 295 -1.73 -23.19 4.07
N LYS A 296 -1.78 -22.02 3.41
CA LYS A 296 -2.42 -21.83 2.11
C LYS A 296 -1.52 -22.21 0.92
N GLY A 297 -0.34 -22.78 1.19
CA GLY A 297 0.58 -23.27 0.17
C GLY A 297 1.60 -22.24 -0.34
N PHE A 298 1.74 -21.08 0.32
CA PHE A 298 2.75 -20.11 -0.06
C PHE A 298 4.11 -20.41 0.58
N GLU A 299 5.16 -20.48 -0.25
CA GLU A 299 6.53 -20.70 0.21
C GLU A 299 7.31 -19.39 0.29
N PHE A 300 7.69 -19.03 1.51
CA PHE A 300 8.54 -17.87 1.78
C PHE A 300 10.00 -18.22 1.44
N THR A 301 10.48 -17.79 0.27
CA THR A 301 11.87 -17.98 -0.15
C THR A 301 12.80 -16.95 0.51
N PRO A 302 14.11 -17.17 0.62
CA PRO A 302 15.04 -16.12 1.05
C PRO A 302 14.97 -14.86 0.17
N GLN A 303 14.72 -15.03 -1.13
CA GLN A 303 14.49 -13.94 -2.07
C GLN A 303 13.24 -13.12 -1.69
N TRP A 304 12.21 -13.76 -1.14
CA TRP A 304 11.03 -13.07 -0.60
C TRP A 304 11.37 -12.05 0.48
N ASN A 305 12.28 -12.42 1.39
CA ASN A 305 12.68 -11.57 2.49
C ASN A 305 13.59 -10.42 2.05
N LEU A 306 14.35 -10.61 0.97
CA LEU A 306 15.30 -9.62 0.47
C LEU A 306 14.70 -8.62 -0.52
N ASP A 307 13.65 -8.99 -1.24
CA ASP A 307 13.11 -8.18 -2.33
C ASP A 307 11.97 -7.27 -1.85
N GLN A 308 12.26 -5.96 -1.78
CA GLN A 308 11.31 -4.91 -1.39
C GLN A 308 10.11 -4.79 -2.37
N GLY A 309 10.23 -5.34 -3.59
CA GLY A 309 9.18 -5.29 -4.63
C GLY A 309 8.15 -6.43 -4.58
N ASN A 310 8.32 -7.41 -3.70
CA ASN A 310 7.55 -8.66 -3.74
C ASN A 310 6.06 -8.55 -3.36
N PHE A 311 5.61 -7.37 -2.93
CA PHE A 311 4.20 -7.07 -2.72
C PHE A 311 3.33 -7.51 -3.93
N TYR A 312 3.80 -7.30 -5.17
CA TYR A 312 3.02 -7.58 -6.38
C TYR A 312 2.58 -9.05 -6.50
N TYR A 313 3.38 -9.98 -5.99
CA TYR A 313 3.06 -11.41 -6.00
C TYR A 313 1.94 -11.78 -5.01
N LEU A 314 1.88 -11.15 -3.83
CA LEU A 314 0.83 -11.40 -2.85
C LEU A 314 -0.54 -10.90 -3.31
N GLN A 315 -0.60 -9.83 -4.12
CA GLN A 315 -1.88 -9.37 -4.67
C GLN A 315 -2.53 -10.43 -5.55
N PHE A 316 -1.73 -11.24 -6.27
CA PHE A 316 -2.19 -12.37 -7.09
C PHE A 316 -2.63 -13.56 -6.23
N VAL A 317 -1.88 -13.87 -5.17
CA VAL A 317 -2.24 -14.95 -4.22
C VAL A 317 -3.53 -14.62 -3.47
N PHE A 318 -3.68 -13.41 -2.93
CA PHE A 318 -4.92 -13.00 -2.26
C PHE A 318 -6.12 -12.96 -3.23
N PHE A 319 -5.91 -12.61 -4.50
CA PHE A 319 -6.97 -12.61 -5.53
C PHE A 319 -7.40 -14.02 -5.92
N LEU A 320 -6.46 -14.95 -6.10
CA LEU A 320 -6.76 -16.36 -6.40
C LEU A 320 -7.52 -17.08 -5.28
N PHE A 321 -7.31 -16.69 -4.02
CA PHE A 321 -7.92 -17.35 -2.87
C PHE A 321 -9.18 -16.66 -2.33
N GLN A 322 -9.55 -15.46 -2.80
CA GLN A 322 -10.86 -14.87 -2.52
C GLN A 322 -11.98 -15.52 -3.35
N ASP A 323 -11.69 -15.95 -4.59
CA ASP A 323 -12.68 -16.51 -5.52
C ASP A 323 -12.50 -18.01 -5.75
N ASN A 324 -12.60 -18.80 -4.68
CA ASN A 324 -12.50 -20.27 -4.74
C ASN A 324 -13.71 -20.99 -5.40
N LEU A 325 -14.52 -20.31 -6.23
CA LEU A 325 -15.65 -20.97 -6.91
C LEU A 325 -15.87 -20.58 -8.39
N MET A 326 -15.40 -19.44 -8.89
CA MET A 326 -15.74 -19.01 -10.27
C MET A 326 -14.69 -19.29 -11.34
N LEU A 327 -13.40 -19.41 -10.99
CA LEU A 327 -12.36 -19.71 -11.99
C LEU A 327 -12.36 -21.18 -12.41
N PHE A 328 -12.81 -22.08 -11.54
CA PHE A 328 -12.91 -23.52 -11.84
C PHE A 328 -13.96 -23.83 -12.92
N THR A 329 -15.09 -23.12 -12.94
CA THR A 329 -16.16 -23.35 -13.93
C THR A 329 -15.79 -22.77 -15.30
N ASN A 330 -15.16 -21.59 -15.35
CA ASN A 330 -14.75 -20.98 -16.62
C ASN A 330 -13.59 -21.73 -17.29
N PHE A 331 -12.64 -22.28 -16.54
CA PHE A 331 -11.55 -23.08 -17.10
C PHE A 331 -12.05 -24.45 -17.60
N TRP A 332 -13.00 -25.07 -16.89
CA TRP A 332 -13.63 -26.33 -17.32
C TRP A 332 -14.58 -26.14 -18.52
N MET A 333 -15.28 -25.01 -18.59
CA MET A 333 -16.18 -24.66 -19.70
C MET A 333 -15.42 -24.26 -20.97
N LEU A 334 -14.24 -23.63 -20.84
CA LEU A 334 -13.34 -23.36 -21.96
C LEU A 334 -12.67 -24.64 -22.50
N PHE A 335 -12.48 -25.67 -21.68
CA PHE A 335 -11.90 -26.95 -22.10
C PHE A 335 -12.91 -27.85 -22.84
N GLN A 336 -14.21 -27.73 -22.58
CA GLN A 336 -15.25 -28.47 -23.30
C GLN A 336 -15.60 -27.89 -24.69
N LEU A 337 -15.17 -26.67 -25.00
CA LEU A 337 -15.51 -26.01 -26.26
C LEU A 337 -14.27 -25.81 -27.15
N LYS A 338 -14.11 -26.78 -28.07
CA LYS A 338 -13.29 -26.80 -29.29
C LYS A 338 -11.87 -27.35 -29.16
N GLU A 339 -11.67 -28.45 -29.90
CA GLU A 339 -10.42 -28.84 -30.54
C GLU A 339 -9.80 -27.64 -31.29
N ARG A 340 -8.93 -26.88 -30.64
CA ARG A 340 -8.05 -25.92 -31.29
C ARG A 340 -6.66 -25.97 -30.68
N LYS A 341 -5.67 -26.09 -31.55
CA LYS A 341 -4.25 -26.01 -31.23
C LYS A 341 -3.96 -24.68 -30.52
N PHE A 342 -3.51 -24.76 -29.27
CA PHE A 342 -2.97 -23.61 -28.56
C PHE A 342 -1.45 -23.53 -28.79
N ILE A 343 -0.98 -22.36 -29.21
CA ILE A 343 0.44 -22.01 -29.17
C ILE A 343 0.66 -21.38 -27.79
N LEU A 344 1.17 -22.16 -26.85
CA LEU A 344 1.55 -21.67 -25.53
C LEU A 344 2.90 -20.98 -25.62
N ASN A 345 2.99 -19.74 -25.10
CA ASN A 345 4.27 -19.08 -24.84
C ASN A 345 5.07 -19.88 -23.80
N ASP A 346 6.39 -19.91 -23.95
CA ASP A 346 7.32 -20.76 -23.19
C ASP A 346 7.14 -20.70 -21.65
N ILE A 347 6.72 -19.54 -21.12
CA ILE A 347 6.47 -19.34 -19.67
C ILE A 347 5.23 -20.11 -19.18
N TYR A 348 4.16 -20.12 -19.97
CA TYR A 348 2.92 -20.82 -19.62
C TYR A 348 3.08 -22.34 -19.76
N LEU A 349 3.90 -22.79 -20.71
CA LEU A 349 4.26 -24.19 -20.84
C LEU A 349 5.06 -24.67 -19.61
N PHE A 350 5.98 -23.84 -19.12
CA PHE A 350 6.79 -24.14 -17.94
C PHE A 350 5.93 -24.24 -16.67
N LEU A 351 4.99 -23.31 -16.48
CA LEU A 351 4.04 -23.33 -15.36
C LEU A 351 3.08 -24.52 -15.42
N PHE A 352 2.66 -24.91 -16.63
CA PHE A 352 1.79 -26.07 -16.84
C PHE A 352 2.50 -27.41 -16.59
N ILE A 353 3.76 -27.55 -17.03
CA ILE A 353 4.60 -28.74 -16.74
C ILE A 353 4.91 -28.82 -15.24
N TYR A 354 5.18 -27.70 -14.60
CA TYR A 354 5.40 -27.63 -13.15
C TYR A 354 4.15 -28.07 -12.37
N TYR A 355 2.97 -27.63 -12.80
CA TYR A 355 1.69 -28.03 -12.20
C TYR A 355 1.36 -29.52 -12.41
N LEU A 356 1.69 -30.09 -13.58
CA LEU A 356 1.49 -31.52 -13.85
C LEU A 356 2.42 -32.42 -13.02
N ASN A 357 3.68 -32.02 -12.83
CA ASN A 357 4.61 -32.74 -11.94
C ASN A 357 4.18 -32.71 -10.46
N TYR A 358 3.47 -31.65 -10.04
CA TYR A 358 2.94 -31.52 -8.68
C TYR A 358 1.79 -32.50 -8.38
N MET A 359 1.10 -33.01 -9.42
CA MET A 359 -0.09 -33.86 -9.27
C MET A 359 0.19 -35.38 -9.36
N GLU A 360 1.45 -35.84 -9.37
CA GLU A 360 1.83 -37.26 -9.49
C GLU A 360 1.14 -38.03 -10.64
N VAL A 361 0.76 -37.36 -11.73
CA VAL A 361 0.18 -38.04 -12.89
C VAL A 361 1.31 -38.47 -13.82
N PHE A 362 1.56 -39.78 -13.90
CA PHE A 362 2.56 -40.34 -14.83
C PHE A 362 2.14 -40.08 -16.28
N PHE A 363 2.88 -39.19 -16.97
CA PHE A 363 2.82 -39.02 -18.41
C PHE A 363 4.18 -39.33 -19.03
N SER A 364 4.23 -40.23 -20.02
CA SER A 364 5.37 -40.34 -20.94
C SER A 364 5.21 -39.27 -22.02
N ILE A 365 6.06 -38.24 -21.99
CA ILE A 365 6.09 -37.18 -23.00
C ILE A 365 7.23 -37.47 -23.98
N ASP A 366 6.90 -37.92 -25.19
CA ASP A 366 7.88 -38.00 -26.28
C ASP A 366 7.94 -36.66 -27.03
N ILE A 367 9.06 -35.95 -26.91
CA ILE A 367 9.32 -34.68 -27.60
C ILE A 367 10.05 -34.96 -28.91
N TYR A 368 9.38 -34.76 -30.05
CA TYR A 368 10.03 -34.84 -31.36
C TYR A 368 10.51 -33.46 -31.85
N PHE A 369 11.80 -33.36 -32.19
CA PHE A 369 12.38 -32.18 -32.82
C PHE A 369 12.14 -32.19 -34.34
N LEU A 370 11.26 -31.33 -34.82
CA LEU A 370 11.18 -31.00 -36.24
C LEU A 370 12.08 -29.79 -36.54
N LYS A 371 12.92 -29.92 -37.60
CA LYS A 371 13.85 -28.90 -38.08
C LYS A 371 13.11 -27.64 -38.56
N LYS A 372 12.71 -26.79 -37.62
CA LYS A 372 12.51 -25.32 -37.65
C LYS A 372 11.52 -24.94 -36.55
N LYS A 373 12.05 -24.37 -35.45
CA LYS A 373 11.40 -23.61 -34.35
C LYS A 373 9.86 -23.71 -34.22
N THR A 374 9.32 -24.92 -34.13
CA THR A 374 7.91 -25.14 -33.82
C THR A 374 7.83 -26.42 -33.00
N PHE A 375 7.35 -26.31 -31.75
CA PHE A 375 7.09 -27.47 -30.90
C PHE A 375 5.69 -27.99 -31.22
N VAL A 376 5.58 -29.28 -31.53
CA VAL A 376 4.29 -29.96 -31.66
C VAL A 376 4.26 -31.04 -30.60
N LEU A 377 3.46 -30.84 -29.55
CA LEU A 377 3.16 -31.89 -28.58
C LEU A 377 2.02 -32.76 -29.15
N PHE A 378 2.25 -34.06 -29.25
CA PHE A 378 1.18 -35.04 -29.43
C PHE A 378 0.86 -35.66 -28.07
N TYR A 379 -0.42 -35.67 -27.69
CA TYR A 379 -0.91 -36.38 -26.52
C TYR A 379 -1.54 -37.71 -26.98
N PHE A 380 -1.01 -38.83 -26.50
CA PHE A 380 -1.70 -40.11 -26.52
C PHE A 380 -2.31 -40.37 -25.15
N PHE A 381 -3.63 -40.54 -25.09
CA PHE A 381 -4.32 -41.01 -23.89
C PHE A 381 -4.22 -42.53 -23.83
N TYR A 382 -3.54 -43.07 -22.82
CA TYR A 382 -3.67 -44.47 -22.44
C TYR A 382 -4.54 -44.53 -21.18
N LEU A 383 -5.80 -44.93 -21.32
CA LEU A 383 -6.64 -45.27 -20.19
C LEU A 383 -6.21 -46.65 -19.68
N VAL A 384 -5.34 -46.68 -18.66
CA VAL A 384 -5.15 -47.89 -17.87
C VAL A 384 -6.34 -48.00 -16.92
N ASN A 385 -7.34 -48.77 -17.35
CA ASN A 385 -8.44 -49.20 -16.51
C ASN A 385 -7.86 -50.22 -15.50
N GLN A 386 -7.60 -49.80 -14.27
CA GLN A 386 -7.48 -50.70 -13.13
C GLN A 386 -8.74 -50.52 -12.29
N ASN A 387 -9.80 -51.23 -12.70
CA ASN A 387 -10.74 -51.78 -11.72
C ASN A 387 -9.92 -52.71 -10.80
N ILE A 388 -10.17 -52.65 -9.50
CA ILE A 388 -10.55 -53.79 -8.64
C ILE A 388 -10.56 -53.30 -7.18
N GLN A 389 -11.78 -53.38 -6.61
CA GLN A 389 -12.20 -53.70 -5.23
C GLN A 389 -11.40 -53.21 -4.02
#